data_AF-A0A1U7NK22-F1
#
_entry.id   AF-A0A1U7NK22-F1
#
_cell.length_a   1.000
_cell.length_b   1.000
_cell.length_c   1.000
_cell.angle_alpha   90.00
_cell.angle_beta   90.00
_cell.angle_gamma   90.00
#
_symmetry.space_group_name_H-M   'P 1'
#
loop_
_entity.id
_entity.type
_entity.pdbx_description
1 polymer ?
#
loop_
_entity_poly.entity_id
_entity_poly.type
_entity_poly.pdbx_seq_one_letter_code
_entity_poly.pdbx_strand_id
1 'polypeptide(L)'
;KKDYDLMEGILICLSQDEEEASGSDLLDFLNTTFRKTMSAKEKRKILEEKYSIPFDQELEEEMETMDGAFSSAYKSSLERKGMKRGKMQGIEQEKRETIQALFQMNRFSLQEIATIARCPIEKILEIQEELEQ
;
A
#
# COMPACT_ATOMS: atom_id res chain seq x y z
N LYS A 1 -39.63 -0.47 36.61
CA LYS A 1 -39.32 -1.61 35.71
C LYS A 1 -38.14 -1.16 34.87
N LYS A 2 -36.99 -1.82 34.99
CA LYS A 2 -35.86 -1.63 34.08
C LYS A 2 -36.08 -2.62 32.96
N ASP A 3 -36.39 -2.11 31.78
CA ASP A 3 -36.42 -2.91 30.57
C ASP A 3 -34.97 -3.33 30.31
N TYR A 4 -34.68 -4.61 30.54
CA TYR A 4 -33.45 -5.20 30.05
C TYR A 4 -33.54 -5.14 28.53
N ASP A 5 -32.72 -4.27 27.92
CA ASP A 5 -32.38 -4.37 26.50
C ASP A 5 -31.89 -5.79 26.27
N LEU A 6 -32.74 -6.61 25.66
CA LEU A 6 -32.42 -7.98 25.32
C LEU A 6 -31.38 -7.87 24.19
N MET A 7 -30.09 -7.91 24.54
CA MET A 7 -29.01 -8.09 23.58
C MET A 7 -29.24 -9.42 22.85
N GLU A 8 -29.91 -9.35 21.71
CA GLU A 8 -30.09 -10.48 20.81
C GLU A 8 -28.75 -10.73 20.11
N GLY A 9 -27.87 -11.47 20.78
CA GLY A 9 -26.60 -11.89 20.22
C GLY A 9 -26.80 -13.11 19.32
N ILE A 10 -26.42 -13.00 18.04
CA ILE A 10 -26.37 -14.14 17.13
C ILE A 10 -24.97 -14.76 17.25
N LEU A 11 -24.89 -16.00 17.76
CA LEU A 11 -23.65 -16.78 17.75
C LEU A 11 -23.55 -17.57 16.45
N ILE A 12 -22.57 -17.22 15.62
CA ILE A 12 -22.27 -17.95 14.38
C ILE A 12 -21.02 -18.80 14.61
N CYS A 13 -21.17 -20.12 14.55
CA CYS A 13 -20.05 -21.05 14.62
C CYS A 13 -19.50 -21.29 13.22
N LEU A 14 -18.30 -20.80 12.98
CA LEU A 14 -17.56 -20.99 11.74
C LEU A 14 -16.76 -22.30 11.80
N SER A 15 -16.80 -23.09 10.72
CA SER A 15 -16.12 -24.38 10.64
C SER A 15 -14.61 -24.19 10.68
N GLN A 16 -13.92 -24.97 11.52
CA GLN A 16 -12.45 -24.98 11.54
C GLN A 16 -11.85 -25.91 10.49
N ASP A 17 -12.65 -26.84 9.96
CA ASP A 17 -12.20 -27.88 9.05
C ASP A 17 -12.19 -27.41 7.59
N GLU A 18 -11.14 -27.80 6.88
CA GLU A 18 -10.71 -27.20 5.61
C GLU A 18 -11.53 -27.65 4.39
N GLU A 19 -12.38 -28.68 4.53
CA GLU A 19 -12.97 -29.42 3.41
C GLU A 19 -14.51 -29.36 3.34
N GLU A 20 -15.19 -28.84 4.36
CA GLU A 20 -16.66 -28.80 4.37
C GLU A 20 -17.17 -27.43 3.95
N ALA A 21 -17.55 -27.30 2.68
CA ALA A 21 -18.43 -26.21 2.26
C ALA A 21 -19.73 -26.31 3.06
N SER A 22 -20.09 -25.21 3.73
CA SER A 22 -21.27 -25.15 4.59
C SER A 22 -22.59 -25.25 3.82
N GLY A 23 -22.53 -25.29 2.48
CA GLY A 23 -23.67 -25.27 1.57
C GLY A 23 -24.33 -23.89 1.45
N SER A 24 -23.82 -22.88 2.17
CA SER A 24 -24.29 -21.50 2.15
C SER A 24 -23.15 -20.56 1.76
N ASP A 25 -23.35 -19.79 0.70
CA ASP A 25 -22.36 -18.82 0.22
C ASP A 25 -21.99 -17.79 1.29
N LEU A 26 -22.94 -17.40 2.16
CA LEU A 26 -22.68 -16.46 3.25
C LEU A 26 -21.81 -17.08 4.34
N LEU A 27 -22.07 -18.33 4.71
CA LEU A 27 -21.27 -19.02 5.73
C LEU A 27 -19.87 -19.34 5.20
N ASP A 28 -19.74 -19.73 3.93
CA ASP A 28 -18.46 -19.92 3.27
C ASP A 28 -17.67 -18.61 3.15
N PHE A 29 -18.35 -17.49 2.91
CA PHE A 29 -17.77 -16.16 2.93
C PHE A 29 -17.21 -15.82 4.31
N LEU A 30 -18.02 -15.97 5.36
CA LEU A 30 -17.61 -15.68 6.74
C LEU A 30 -16.46 -16.62 7.18
N ASN A 31 -16.55 -17.91 6.85
CA ASN A 31 -15.49 -18.89 7.08
C ASN A 31 -14.18 -18.42 6.43
N THR A 32 -14.21 -18.07 5.14
CA THR A 32 -13.03 -17.58 4.39
C THR A 32 -12.44 -16.32 5.02
N THR A 33 -13.29 -15.35 5.33
CA THR A 33 -12.93 -14.01 5.82
C THR A 33 -12.22 -14.10 7.18
N PHE A 34 -12.78 -14.89 8.11
CA PHE A 34 -12.27 -15.00 9.49
C PHE A 34 -11.34 -16.20 9.73
N ARG A 35 -10.99 -16.96 8.69
CA ARG A 35 -10.06 -18.10 8.80
C ARG A 35 -8.68 -17.65 9.23
N LYS A 36 -8.21 -18.09 10.40
CA LYS A 36 -6.88 -17.71 10.93
C LYS A 36 -5.70 -18.36 10.21
N THR A 37 -5.90 -19.53 9.62
CA THR A 37 -4.84 -20.31 8.96
C THR A 37 -4.55 -19.86 7.54
N MET A 38 -5.38 -18.99 6.96
CA MET A 38 -5.25 -18.53 5.58
C MET A 38 -4.58 -17.15 5.52
N SER A 39 -3.68 -16.96 4.56
CA SER A 39 -2.98 -15.68 4.44
C SER A 39 -3.90 -14.56 3.97
N ALA A 40 -3.58 -13.33 4.35
CA ALA A 40 -4.29 -12.13 3.89
C ALA A 40 -4.38 -12.06 2.35
N LYS A 41 -3.32 -12.45 1.65
CA LYS A 41 -3.26 -12.45 0.19
C LYS A 41 -4.25 -13.44 -0.44
N GLU A 42 -4.36 -14.63 0.14
CA GLU A 42 -5.31 -15.65 -0.33
C GLU A 42 -6.75 -15.25 -0.03
N LYS A 43 -7.02 -14.68 1.15
CA LYS A 43 -8.32 -14.10 1.49
C LYS A 43 -8.76 -13.06 0.46
N ARG A 44 -7.89 -12.08 0.15
CA ARG A 44 -8.17 -11.05 -0.87
C ARG A 44 -8.56 -11.65 -2.20
N LYS A 45 -7.75 -12.59 -2.69
CA LYS A 45 -7.98 -13.25 -3.96
C LYS A 45 -9.36 -13.93 -3.99
N ILE A 46 -9.74 -14.62 -2.92
CA ILE A 46 -11.05 -15.28 -2.85
C ILE A 46 -12.19 -14.24 -2.76
N LEU A 47 -12.02 -13.16 -2.00
CA LEU A 47 -13.00 -12.07 -1.89
C LEU A 47 -13.26 -11.40 -3.25
N GLU A 48 -12.21 -11.12 -4.01
CA GLU A 48 -12.28 -10.50 -5.33
C GLU A 48 -12.82 -11.47 -6.38
N GLU A 49 -12.26 -12.68 -6.48
CA GLU A 49 -12.58 -13.62 -7.57
C GLU A 49 -13.88 -14.39 -7.33
N LYS A 50 -14.15 -14.85 -6.11
CA LYS A 50 -15.34 -15.68 -5.80
C LYS A 50 -16.55 -14.81 -5.44
N TYR A 51 -16.34 -13.76 -4.65
CA TYR A 51 -17.43 -12.96 -4.10
C TYR A 51 -17.60 -11.60 -4.80
N SER A 52 -16.74 -11.27 -5.76
CA SER A 52 -16.77 -9.98 -6.49
C SER A 52 -16.75 -8.76 -5.54
N ILE A 53 -16.15 -8.91 -4.37
CA ILE A 53 -15.97 -7.82 -3.42
C ILE A 53 -14.64 -7.13 -3.76
N PRO A 54 -14.67 -5.87 -4.22
CA PRO A 54 -13.45 -5.14 -4.49
C PRO A 54 -12.69 -4.98 -3.18
N PHE A 55 -11.44 -5.43 -3.17
CA PHE A 55 -10.59 -5.26 -2.01
C PHE A 55 -9.89 -3.90 -2.09
N ASP A 56 -10.65 -2.86 -1.79
CA ASP A 56 -10.16 -1.48 -1.74
C ASP A 56 -9.50 -1.14 -0.39
N GLN A 57 -8.95 0.06 -0.30
CA GLN A 57 -8.22 0.50 0.88
C GLN A 57 -9.12 0.61 2.12
N GLU A 58 -10.39 0.96 1.96
CA GLU A 58 -11.33 1.14 3.07
C GLU A 58 -11.69 -0.21 3.69
N LEU A 59 -12.06 -1.19 2.85
CA LEU A 59 -12.32 -2.56 3.30
C LEU A 59 -11.06 -3.21 3.91
N GLU A 60 -9.89 -2.91 3.35
CA GLU A 60 -8.61 -3.37 3.88
C GLU A 60 -8.34 -2.83 5.30
N GLU A 61 -8.59 -1.55 5.56
CA GLU A 61 -8.43 -0.90 6.86
C GLU A 61 -9.43 -1.43 7.91
N GLU A 62 -10.69 -1.68 7.51
CA GLU A 62 -11.70 -2.29 8.39
C GLU A 62 -11.33 -3.74 8.76
N MET A 63 -10.90 -4.53 7.78
CA MET A 63 -10.50 -5.92 8.01
C MET A 63 -9.21 -6.03 8.84
N GLU A 64 -8.31 -5.06 8.72
CA GLU A 64 -7.13 -4.93 9.59
C GLU A 64 -7.47 -4.70 11.06
N THR A 65 -8.53 -3.94 11.32
CA THR A 65 -9.01 -3.67 12.67
C THR A 65 -9.59 -4.95 13.31
N MET A 66 -10.16 -5.84 12.49
CA MET A 66 -10.81 -7.08 12.95
C MET A 66 -9.87 -8.29 13.06
N ASP A 67 -8.92 -8.45 12.13
CA ASP A 67 -8.04 -9.62 12.05
C ASP A 67 -6.57 -9.22 11.80
N GLY A 68 -5.74 -9.36 12.83
CA GLY A 68 -4.31 -9.04 12.79
C GLY A 68 -3.51 -9.83 11.73
N ALA A 69 -4.06 -10.89 11.14
CA ALA A 69 -3.46 -11.58 10.01
C ALA A 69 -3.32 -10.68 8.77
N PHE A 70 -4.26 -9.73 8.54
CA PHE A 70 -4.15 -8.73 7.46
C PHE A 70 -3.07 -7.68 7.73
N SER A 71 -2.81 -7.36 9.01
CA SER A 71 -1.85 -6.35 9.43
C SER A 71 -0.42 -6.61 8.94
N SER A 72 0.03 -7.87 8.91
CA SER A 72 1.42 -8.22 8.55
C SER A 72 1.72 -8.01 7.06
N ALA A 73 0.76 -8.36 6.20
CA ALA A 73 0.93 -8.28 4.75
C ALA A 73 0.83 -6.83 4.26
N TYR A 74 -0.09 -6.03 4.82
CA TYR A 74 -0.23 -4.62 4.47
C TYR A 74 0.94 -3.79 4.96
N LYS A 75 1.33 -3.88 6.24
CA LYS A 75 2.49 -3.14 6.77
C LYS A 75 3.72 -3.37 5.92
N SER A 76 4.04 -4.62 5.60
CA SER A 76 5.19 -4.93 4.74
C SER A 76 5.09 -4.40 3.31
N SER A 77 3.86 -4.22 2.79
CA SER A 77 3.61 -3.69 1.45
C SER A 77 3.65 -2.16 1.43
N LEU A 78 3.04 -1.51 2.42
CA LEU A 78 3.03 -0.07 2.61
C LEU A 78 4.44 0.44 2.94
N GLU A 79 5.17 -0.25 3.83
CA GLU A 79 6.57 0.03 4.12
C GLU A 79 7.45 -0.11 2.88
N ARG A 80 7.25 -1.15 2.06
CA ARG A 80 7.99 -1.31 0.79
C ARG A 80 7.67 -0.21 -0.22
N LYS A 81 6.40 0.18 -0.35
CA LYS A 81 6.00 1.30 -1.22
C LYS A 81 6.60 2.62 -0.73
N GLY A 82 6.53 2.88 0.58
CA GLY A 82 7.11 4.04 1.24
C GLY A 82 8.63 4.11 1.06
N MET A 83 9.33 3.00 1.29
CA MET A 83 10.78 2.92 1.09
C MET A 83 11.19 3.15 -0.36
N LYS A 84 10.46 2.56 -1.33
CA LYS A 84 10.72 2.80 -2.76
C LYS A 84 10.51 4.25 -3.14
N ARG A 85 9.41 4.86 -2.69
CA ARG A 85 9.10 6.28 -2.94
C ARG A 85 10.16 7.18 -2.31
N GLY A 86 10.54 6.92 -1.05
CA GLY A 86 11.58 7.67 -0.34
C GLY A 86 12.94 7.58 -1.03
N LYS A 87 13.35 6.39 -1.50
CA LYS A 87 14.58 6.24 -2.30
C LYS A 87 14.53 7.04 -3.60
N MET A 88 13.42 6.98 -4.32
CA MET A 88 13.26 7.71 -5.58
C MET A 88 13.30 9.22 -5.35
N GLN A 89 12.59 9.72 -4.34
CA GLN A 89 12.62 11.13 -3.95
C GLN A 89 14.02 11.56 -3.51
N GLY A 90 14.74 10.74 -2.75
CA GLY A 90 16.11 11.04 -2.32
C GLY A 90 17.10 11.13 -3.49
N ILE A 91 17.01 10.21 -4.46
CA ILE A 91 17.84 10.25 -5.68
C ILE A 91 17.52 11.50 -6.50
N GLU A 92 16.25 11.83 -6.64
CA GLU A 92 15.81 13.01 -7.38
C GLU A 92 16.28 14.31 -6.72
N GLN A 93 16.19 14.38 -5.38
CA GLN A 93 16.67 15.51 -4.59
C GLN A 93 18.19 15.67 -4.68
N GLU A 94 18.95 14.58 -4.56
CA GLU A 94 20.42 14.60 -4.69
C GLU A 94 20.86 15.10 -6.07
N LYS A 95 20.20 14.64 -7.14
CA LYS A 95 20.46 15.16 -8.49
C LYS A 95 20.19 16.65 -8.59
N ARG A 96 19.06 17.13 -8.06
CA ARG A 96 18.71 18.56 -8.03
C ARG A 96 19.78 19.37 -7.30
N GLU A 97 20.16 18.96 -6.10
CA GLU A 97 21.20 19.64 -5.30
C GLU A 97 22.55 19.66 -6.01
N THR A 98 22.94 18.55 -6.63
CA THR A 98 24.17 18.46 -7.44
C THR A 98 24.14 19.44 -8.61
N ILE A 99 23.02 19.53 -9.35
CA ILE A 99 22.87 20.48 -10.47
C ILE A 99 22.97 21.93 -9.97
N GLN A 100 22.28 22.27 -8.88
CA GLN A 100 22.31 23.61 -8.30
C GLN A 100 23.73 24.01 -7.86
N ALA A 101 24.46 23.10 -7.20
CA ALA A 101 25.84 23.32 -6.80
C ALA A 101 26.76 23.55 -8.02
N LEU A 102 26.59 22.77 -9.10
CA LEU A 102 27.37 22.93 -10.32
C LEU A 102 27.10 24.28 -11.02
N PHE A 103 25.85 24.75 -11.02
CA PHE A 103 25.51 26.09 -11.52
C PHE A 103 26.16 27.20 -10.69
N GLN A 104 26.12 27.10 -9.35
CA GLN A 104 26.74 28.08 -8.46
C GLN A 104 28.26 28.18 -8.64
N MET A 105 28.92 27.09 -9.04
CA MET A 105 30.35 27.10 -9.34
C MET A 105 30.69 27.86 -10.63
N ASN A 106 29.70 28.08 -11.52
CA ASN A 106 29.82 28.81 -12.80
C ASN A 106 31.04 28.39 -13.65
N ARG A 107 31.30 27.08 -13.69
CA ARG A 107 32.52 26.49 -14.27
C ARG A 107 32.27 25.35 -15.26
N PHE A 108 31.02 24.93 -15.39
CA PHE A 108 30.62 23.78 -16.19
C PHE A 108 29.60 24.21 -17.23
N SER A 109 29.74 23.69 -18.44
CA SER A 109 28.72 23.79 -19.49
C SER A 109 27.51 22.89 -19.17
N LEU A 110 26.37 23.18 -19.79
CA LEU A 110 25.14 22.37 -19.63
C LEU A 110 25.37 20.88 -19.96
N GLN A 111 26.22 20.59 -20.94
CA GLN A 111 26.55 19.21 -21.33
C GLN A 111 27.40 18.49 -20.26
N GLU A 112 28.32 19.19 -19.61
CA GLU A 112 29.12 18.65 -18.51
C GLU A 112 28.24 18.39 -17.28
N ILE A 113 27.34 19.32 -16.95
CA ILE A 113 26.37 19.14 -15.85
C ILE A 113 25.47 17.93 -16.12
N ALA A 114 24.95 17.78 -17.34
CA ALA A 114 24.15 16.61 -17.76
C ALA A 114 24.89 15.29 -17.57
N THR A 115 26.18 15.30 -17.90
CA THR A 115 27.05 14.13 -17.77
C THR A 115 27.31 13.79 -16.29
N ILE A 116 27.63 14.80 -15.46
CA ILE A 116 27.93 14.61 -14.03
C ILE A 116 26.70 14.15 -13.26
N ALA A 117 25.58 14.87 -13.41
CA ALA A 117 24.34 14.60 -12.71
C ALA A 117 23.52 13.46 -13.35
N ARG A 118 24.00 12.88 -14.46
CA ARG A 118 23.37 11.78 -15.20
C ARG A 118 21.88 12.02 -15.42
N CYS A 119 21.60 13.17 -16.01
CA CYS A 119 20.25 13.63 -16.29
C CYS A 119 20.20 14.30 -17.67
N PRO A 120 19.04 14.26 -18.32
CA PRO A 120 18.84 14.91 -19.60
C PRO A 120 18.99 16.43 -19.48
N ILE A 121 19.42 17.09 -20.56
CA ILE A 121 19.66 18.54 -20.59
C ILE A 121 18.36 19.31 -20.31
N GLU A 122 17.23 18.79 -20.79
CA GLU A 122 15.89 19.36 -20.57
C GLU A 122 15.62 19.57 -19.08
N LYS A 123 15.99 18.59 -18.25
CA LYS A 123 15.77 18.64 -16.80
C LYS A 123 16.71 19.61 -16.09
N ILE A 124 17.90 19.82 -16.65
CA ILE A 124 18.84 20.82 -16.14
C ILE A 124 18.34 22.22 -16.43
N LEU A 125 17.78 22.44 -17.62
CA LEU A 125 17.18 23.72 -17.99
C LEU A 125 15.99 24.06 -17.09
N GLU A 126 15.11 23.09 -16.81
CA GLU A 126 14.01 23.28 -15.85
C GLU A 126 14.51 23.75 -14.47
N ILE A 127 15.55 23.10 -13.94
CA ILE A 127 16.12 23.46 -12.64
C ILE A 127 16.83 24.82 -12.69
N GLN A 128 17.43 25.18 -13.82
CA GLN A 128 18.04 26.49 -14.00
C GLN A 128 16.98 27.59 -14.00
N GLU A 129 15.87 27.40 -14.71
CA GLU A 129 14.74 28.33 -14.71
C GLU A 129 14.12 28.47 -13.31
N GLU A 130 14.01 27.38 -12.54
CA GLU A 130 13.57 27.41 -11.13
C GLU A 130 14.51 28.22 -10.22
N LEU A 131 15.82 28.26 -10.51
CA LEU A 131 16.81 29.01 -9.73
C LEU A 131 16.85 30.52 -10.06
N GLU A 132 16.45 30.89 -11.27
CA GLU A 132 16.48 32.27 -11.77
C GLU A 132 15.19 33.06 -11.44
N GLN A 133 14.16 32.40 -10.90
CA GLN A 133 12.90 32.98 -10.40
C GLN A 133 12.98 33.39 -8.92
#